data_AF-A0A9D5FMM8-F1
#
_entry.id   AF-A0A9D5FMM8-F1
#
_cell.length_a   1.000
_cell.length_b   1.000
_cell.length_c   1.000
_cell.angle_alpha   90.00
_cell.angle_beta   90.00
_cell.angle_gamma   90.00
#
_symmetry.space_group_name_H-M   'P 1'
#
loop_
_entity.id
_entity.type
_entity.pdbx_description
1 polymer ?
#
loop_
_entity_poly.entity_id
_entity_poly.type
_entity_poly.pdbx_seq_one_letter_code
_entity_poly.pdbx_strand_id
1 'polypeptide(L)'
;MINIPYSYRLGALAFLAIAMVLYERLFRRSSHEREWEYGFLFFAGILGAFYGAVNDAVTSELSPVYFTVGKGLAGTGTIKYQAMMLGAQAGFSAAVVTCAIWQFLLRRISARQRCALIFKHLWIPFSLAPLLGLVFPLFSNNSDPLLFANQLRGIILAEDLPGFLAVWWVHLGTYTGLIAGVAIGIHRTRRCSRRHSSQS
;
A
#
# COMPACT_ATOMS: atom_id res chain seq x y z
N MET A 1 8.98 16.93 -17.73
CA MET A 1 9.23 16.16 -16.49
C MET A 1 10.02 14.91 -16.85
N ILE A 2 11.18 14.67 -16.23
CA ILE A 2 11.99 13.47 -16.48
C ILE A 2 11.25 12.26 -15.88
N ASN A 3 10.82 11.30 -16.71
CA ASN A 3 10.19 10.08 -16.24
C ASN A 3 11.25 9.08 -15.81
N ILE A 4 11.64 9.12 -14.53
CA ILE A 4 12.58 8.15 -13.95
C ILE A 4 11.84 6.83 -13.75
N PRO A 5 12.26 5.70 -14.35
CA PRO A 5 11.57 4.43 -14.15
C PRO A 5 11.54 4.00 -12.68
N TYR A 6 10.46 3.35 -12.26
CA TYR A 6 10.23 2.98 -10.85
C TYR A 6 11.37 2.11 -10.28
N SER A 7 11.94 1.22 -11.09
CA SER A 7 13.08 0.38 -10.72
C SER A 7 14.30 1.19 -10.29
N TYR A 8 14.61 2.31 -10.97
CA TYR A 8 15.68 3.21 -10.57
C TYR A 8 15.37 3.96 -9.28
N ARG A 9 14.10 4.34 -9.05
CA ARG A 9 13.69 4.97 -7.78
C ARG A 9 13.85 4.00 -6.61
N LEU A 10 13.40 2.76 -6.79
CA LEU A 10 13.52 1.71 -5.79
C LEU A 10 14.99 1.35 -5.55
N GLY A 11 15.80 1.25 -6.61
CA GLY A 11 17.24 1.04 -6.53
C GLY A 11 17.96 2.16 -5.77
N ALA A 12 17.62 3.43 -6.03
CA ALA A 12 18.17 4.56 -5.31
C ALA A 12 17.80 4.54 -3.82
N LEU A 13 16.55 4.20 -3.48
CA LEU A 13 16.11 4.06 -2.09
C LEU A 13 16.82 2.90 -1.38
N ALA A 14 16.96 1.75 -2.05
CA ALA A 14 17.69 0.61 -1.51
C ALA A 14 19.16 0.95 -1.29
N PHE A 15 19.80 1.62 -2.25
CA PHE A 15 21.18 2.10 -2.12
C PHE A 15 21.34 3.05 -0.93
N LEU A 16 20.46 4.04 -0.78
CA LEU A 16 20.49 4.96 0.35
C LEU A 16 20.29 4.24 1.69
N ALA A 17 19.38 3.27 1.76
CA ALA A 17 19.16 2.47 2.96
C ALA A 17 20.42 1.66 3.33
N ILE A 18 21.03 0.98 2.36
CA ILE A 18 22.28 0.22 2.56
C ILE A 18 23.41 1.15 2.99
N ALA A 19 23.61 2.29 2.31
CA ALA A 19 24.62 3.28 2.65
C ALA A 19 24.43 3.79 4.09
N MET A 20 23.20 4.02 4.51
CA MET A 20 22.86 4.47 5.86
C MET A 20 23.10 3.41 6.94
N VAL A 21 22.92 2.12 6.62
CA VAL A 21 23.28 1.00 7.51
C VAL A 21 24.80 0.89 7.63
N LEU A 22 25.51 0.92 6.50
CA LEU A 22 26.97 0.82 6.48
C LEU A 22 27.63 1.99 7.20
N TYR A 23 27.16 3.21 6.95
CA TYR A 23 27.63 4.41 7.65
C TYR A 23 27.48 4.26 9.16
N GLU A 24 26.34 3.77 9.64
CA GLU A 24 26.10 3.62 11.07
C GLU A 24 26.95 2.50 11.69
N ARG A 25 27.12 1.37 10.99
CA ARG A 25 28.02 0.28 11.42
C ARG A 25 29.47 0.73 11.51
N LEU A 26 29.97 1.45 10.52
CA LEU A 26 31.37 1.84 10.42
C LEU A 26 31.73 3.00 11.35
N PHE A 27 30.86 4.01 11.47
CA PHE A 27 31.21 5.27 12.13
C PHE A 27 30.57 5.48 13.50
N ARG A 28 29.46 4.81 13.82
CA ARG A 28 28.71 5.07 15.07
C ARG A 28 28.76 3.94 16.10
N ARG A 29 29.37 2.78 15.80
CA ARG A 29 29.37 1.58 16.68
C ARG A 29 28.00 1.35 17.34
N SER A 30 26.94 1.60 16.59
CA SER A 30 25.56 1.59 17.09
C SER A 30 24.97 0.18 16.97
N SER A 31 23.97 -0.09 17.80
CA SER A 31 23.17 -1.32 17.77
C SER A 31 22.57 -1.56 16.38
N HIS A 32 22.24 -2.82 16.08
CA HIS A 32 21.63 -3.30 14.82
C HIS A 32 20.22 -2.72 14.53
N GLU A 33 19.86 -1.56 15.07
CA GLU A 33 18.51 -1.00 15.00
C GLU A 33 18.08 -0.61 13.58
N ARG A 34 18.95 0.03 12.78
CA ARG A 34 18.61 0.39 11.39
C ARG A 34 18.38 -0.82 10.48
N GLU A 35 19.06 -1.93 10.74
CA GLU A 35 18.85 -3.17 9.97
C GLU A 35 17.43 -3.70 10.18
N TRP A 36 16.94 -3.65 11.42
CA TRP A 36 15.55 -3.99 11.73
C TRP A 36 14.58 -3.00 11.10
N GLU A 37 14.84 -1.69 11.21
CA GLU A 37 13.95 -0.66 10.62
C GLU A 37 13.80 -0.84 9.11
N TYR A 38 14.91 -0.83 8.37
CA TYR A 38 14.88 -0.90 6.91
C TYR A 38 14.51 -2.29 6.41
N GLY A 39 15.00 -3.35 7.07
CA GLY A 39 14.62 -4.72 6.75
C GLY A 39 13.11 -4.92 6.89
N PHE A 40 12.51 -4.38 7.95
CA PHE A 40 11.06 -4.44 8.16
C PHE A 40 10.28 -3.59 7.14
N LEU A 41 10.76 -2.38 6.80
CA LEU A 41 10.12 -1.58 5.76
C LEU A 41 10.16 -2.27 4.39
N PHE A 42 11.29 -2.89 4.04
CA PHE A 42 11.41 -3.63 2.80
C PHE A 42 10.48 -4.85 2.77
N PHE A 43 10.44 -5.61 3.87
CA PHE A 43 9.49 -6.72 4.03
C PHE A 43 8.03 -6.26 3.89
N ALA A 44 7.64 -5.19 4.57
CA ALA A 44 6.30 -4.62 4.45
C ALA A 44 6.01 -4.18 3.01
N GLY A 45 6.99 -3.56 2.35
CA GLY A 45 6.94 -3.21 0.94
C GLY A 45 6.65 -4.42 0.05
N ILE A 46 7.35 -5.54 0.24
CA ILE A 46 7.10 -6.78 -0.53
C ILE A 46 5.66 -7.28 -0.32
N LEU A 47 5.18 -7.30 0.93
CA LEU A 47 3.80 -7.72 1.20
C LEU A 47 2.78 -6.77 0.54
N GLY A 48 3.04 -5.47 0.59
CA GLY A 48 2.22 -4.46 -0.09
C GLY A 48 2.23 -4.64 -1.61
N ALA A 49 3.40 -4.89 -2.19
CA ALA A 49 3.54 -5.18 -3.62
C ALA A 49 2.74 -6.42 -4.03
N PHE A 50 2.85 -7.50 -3.25
CA PHE A 50 2.11 -8.72 -3.52
C PHE A 50 0.60 -8.48 -3.47
N TYR A 51 0.11 -7.82 -2.42
CA TYR A 51 -1.31 -7.48 -2.30
C TYR A 51 -1.78 -6.59 -3.46
N GLY A 52 -1.04 -5.52 -3.76
CA GLY A 52 -1.38 -4.59 -4.84
C GLY A 52 -1.38 -5.26 -6.22
N ALA A 53 -0.42 -6.15 -6.49
CA ALA A 53 -0.38 -6.93 -7.72
C ALA A 53 -1.60 -7.85 -7.85
N VAL A 54 -1.96 -8.57 -6.79
CA VAL A 54 -3.13 -9.47 -6.78
C VAL A 54 -4.43 -8.69 -6.93
N ASN A 55 -4.60 -7.59 -6.19
CA ASN A 55 -5.76 -6.72 -6.30
C ASN A 55 -5.93 -6.19 -7.74
N ASP A 56 -4.85 -5.73 -8.35
CA ASP A 56 -4.89 -5.20 -9.72
C ASP A 56 -5.02 -6.30 -10.77
N ALA A 57 -4.52 -7.51 -10.52
CA ALA A 57 -4.78 -8.68 -11.36
C ALA A 57 -6.28 -8.98 -11.43
N VAL A 58 -6.94 -9.07 -10.26
CA VAL A 58 -8.37 -9.39 -10.16
C VAL A 58 -9.23 -8.26 -10.74
N THR A 59 -8.95 -7.01 -10.36
CA THR A 59 -9.73 -5.88 -10.86
C THR A 59 -9.53 -5.62 -12.35
N SER A 60 -8.38 -5.98 -12.93
CA SER A 60 -8.17 -5.90 -14.39
C SER A 60 -9.01 -6.90 -15.17
N GLU A 61 -9.41 -8.02 -14.57
CA GLU A 61 -10.37 -8.97 -15.15
C GLU A 61 -11.81 -8.45 -15.05
N LEU A 62 -12.13 -7.71 -13.99
CA LEU A 62 -13.46 -7.12 -13.78
C LEU A 62 -13.73 -5.94 -14.73
N SER A 63 -12.75 -5.06 -14.94
CA SER A 63 -12.87 -3.93 -15.86
C SER A 63 -11.51 -3.55 -16.45
N PRO A 64 -11.15 -4.08 -17.63
CA PRO A 64 -9.96 -3.65 -18.36
C PRO A 64 -9.99 -2.14 -18.69
N VAL A 65 -11.19 -1.60 -18.93
CA VAL A 65 -11.43 -0.18 -19.26
C VAL A 65 -11.02 0.75 -18.13
N TYR A 66 -11.21 0.33 -16.87
CA TYR A 66 -10.70 1.11 -15.72
C TYR A 66 -9.18 1.31 -15.79
N PHE A 67 -8.44 0.31 -16.26
CA PHE A 67 -6.99 0.38 -16.32
C PHE A 67 -6.48 1.19 -17.51
N THR A 68 -7.15 1.10 -18.66
CA THR A 68 -6.77 1.89 -19.84
C THR A 68 -7.16 3.35 -19.69
N VAL A 69 -8.39 3.62 -19.25
CA VAL A 69 -8.93 4.98 -19.15
C VAL A 69 -8.63 5.62 -17.80
N GLY A 70 -8.88 4.90 -16.69
CA GLY A 70 -8.70 5.43 -15.34
C GLY A 70 -7.25 5.47 -14.88
N LYS A 71 -6.42 4.52 -15.31
CA LYS A 71 -4.98 4.44 -14.96
C LYS A 71 -4.04 4.76 -16.12
N GLY A 72 -4.55 5.00 -17.34
CA GLY A 72 -3.75 5.40 -18.50
C GLY A 72 -2.82 4.31 -19.03
N LEU A 73 -3.14 3.03 -18.79
CA LEU A 73 -2.34 1.91 -19.29
C LEU A 73 -2.54 1.71 -20.79
N ALA A 74 -1.51 1.26 -21.49
CA ALA A 74 -1.58 1.01 -22.92
C ALA A 74 -2.52 -0.19 -23.18
N GLY A 75 -3.60 0.03 -23.93
CA GLY A 75 -4.65 -0.96 -24.22
C GLY A 75 -4.24 -2.16 -25.08
N THR A 76 -2.94 -2.38 -25.31
CA THR A 76 -2.41 -3.56 -26.02
C THR A 76 -2.39 -4.78 -25.08
N GLY A 77 -2.48 -5.99 -25.65
CA GLY A 77 -2.79 -7.31 -25.02
C GLY A 77 -2.00 -7.81 -23.79
N THR A 78 -1.48 -6.93 -22.94
CA THR A 78 -0.81 -7.21 -21.67
C THR A 78 -1.38 -6.39 -20.50
N ILE A 79 -2.61 -5.88 -20.60
CA ILE A 79 -3.26 -5.01 -19.59
C ILE A 79 -3.17 -5.61 -18.18
N LYS A 80 -3.45 -6.91 -18.02
CA LYS A 80 -3.36 -7.59 -16.72
C LYS A 80 -1.96 -7.51 -16.12
N TYR A 81 -0.91 -7.73 -16.91
CA TYR A 81 0.47 -7.64 -16.43
C TYR A 81 0.85 -6.19 -16.08
N GLN A 82 0.47 -5.23 -16.93
CA GLN A 82 0.71 -3.81 -16.66
C GLN A 82 -0.02 -3.35 -15.39
N ALA A 83 -1.26 -3.79 -15.20
CA ALA A 83 -2.07 -3.56 -14.00
C ALA A 83 -1.39 -4.15 -12.76
N MET A 84 -0.96 -5.41 -12.81
CA MET A 84 -0.21 -6.06 -11.73
C MET A 84 1.04 -5.29 -11.36
N MET A 85 1.82 -4.83 -12.34
CA MET A 85 3.04 -4.06 -12.09
C MET A 85 2.74 -2.70 -11.47
N LEU A 86 1.74 -1.98 -11.96
CA LEU A 86 1.32 -0.72 -11.37
C LEU A 86 0.80 -0.91 -9.94
N GLY A 87 -0.02 -1.93 -9.72
CA GLY A 87 -0.53 -2.33 -8.41
C GLY A 87 0.60 -2.71 -7.45
N ALA A 88 1.61 -3.43 -7.92
CA ALA A 88 2.79 -3.79 -7.11
C ALA A 88 3.56 -2.55 -6.66
N GLN A 89 3.78 -1.58 -7.57
CA GLN A 89 4.49 -0.35 -7.26
C GLN A 89 3.73 0.51 -6.24
N ALA A 90 2.42 0.68 -6.46
CA ALA A 90 1.56 1.43 -5.55
C ALA A 90 1.47 0.75 -4.18
N GLY A 91 1.30 -0.57 -4.16
CA GLY A 91 1.22 -1.38 -2.96
C GLY A 91 2.51 -1.35 -2.14
N PHE A 92 3.67 -1.48 -2.79
CA PHE A 92 4.98 -1.36 -2.14
C PHE A 92 5.12 -0.01 -1.45
N SER A 93 4.88 1.07 -2.21
CA SER A 93 5.02 2.44 -1.69
C SER A 93 4.05 2.72 -0.54
N ALA A 94 2.79 2.29 -0.65
CA ALA A 94 1.80 2.46 0.40
C ALA A 94 2.21 1.71 1.69
N ALA A 95 2.67 0.47 1.58
CA ALA A 95 3.09 -0.32 2.73
C ALA A 95 4.35 0.25 3.41
N VAL A 96 5.34 0.69 2.64
CA VAL A 96 6.56 1.34 3.15
C VAL A 96 6.20 2.62 3.90
N VAL A 97 5.41 3.51 3.29
CA VAL A 97 5.03 4.79 3.90
C VAL A 97 4.23 4.57 5.19
N THR A 98 3.22 3.71 5.15
CA THR A 98 2.37 3.45 6.33
C THR A 98 3.15 2.79 7.47
N CYS A 99 4.02 1.81 7.18
CA CYS A 99 4.87 1.19 8.20
C CYS A 99 5.96 2.15 8.70
N ALA A 100 6.49 3.04 7.88
CA ALA A 100 7.44 4.07 8.31
C ALA A 100 6.79 5.05 9.30
N ILE A 101 5.57 5.52 8.99
CA ILE A 101 4.78 6.33 9.93
C ILE A 101 4.54 5.56 11.23
N TRP A 102 4.13 4.29 11.14
CA TRP A 102 3.88 3.47 12.33
C TRP A 102 5.14 3.30 13.19
N GLN A 103 6.29 2.99 12.59
CA GLN A 103 7.58 2.90 13.27
C GLN A 103 7.96 4.23 13.94
N PHE A 104 7.84 5.34 13.21
CA PHE A 104 8.14 6.68 13.72
C PHE A 104 7.30 7.03 14.95
N LEU A 105 6.01 6.68 14.93
CA LEU A 105 5.09 6.89 16.05
C LEU A 105 5.40 6.03 17.28
N LEU A 106 6.28 5.04 17.15
CA LEU A 106 6.74 4.14 18.22
C LEU A 106 8.22 4.34 18.57
N ARG A 107 8.89 5.38 18.05
CA ARG A 107 10.35 5.61 18.15
C ARG A 107 10.98 5.57 19.55
N ARG A 108 10.17 5.58 20.62
CA ARG A 108 10.64 5.55 22.02
C ARG A 108 11.00 4.15 22.53
N ILE A 109 10.70 3.09 21.78
CA ILE A 109 11.11 1.71 22.11
C ILE A 109 12.09 1.21 21.04
N SER A 110 12.86 0.16 21.31
CA SER A 110 13.90 -0.33 20.39
C SER A 110 13.34 -0.82 19.04
N ALA A 111 14.12 -0.70 17.96
CA ALA A 111 13.69 -1.09 16.62
C ALA A 111 13.13 -2.51 16.53
N ARG A 112 13.79 -3.48 17.17
CA ARG A 112 13.35 -4.87 17.20
C ARG A 112 11.98 -5.02 17.87
N GLN A 113 11.74 -4.34 19.00
CA GLN A 113 10.45 -4.35 19.67
C GLN A 113 9.36 -3.67 18.84
N ARG A 114 9.67 -2.54 18.18
CA ARG A 114 8.73 -1.87 17.25
C ARG A 114 8.32 -2.82 16.14
N CYS A 115 9.28 -3.43 15.46
CA CYS A 115 9.01 -4.36 14.35
C CYS A 115 8.14 -5.54 14.80
N ALA A 116 8.47 -6.18 15.94
CA ALA A 116 7.69 -7.28 16.48
C ALA A 116 6.24 -6.87 16.84
N LEU A 117 6.07 -5.71 17.45
CA LEU A 117 4.74 -5.21 17.82
C LEU A 117 3.91 -4.80 16.60
N ILE A 118 4.53 -4.18 15.58
CA ILE A 118 3.84 -3.84 14.33
C ILE A 118 3.46 -5.13 13.61
N PHE A 119 4.38 -6.09 13.49
CA PHE A 119 4.12 -7.40 12.89
C PHE A 119 2.94 -8.13 13.54
N LYS A 120 2.86 -8.11 14.89
CA LYS A 120 1.73 -8.68 15.63
C LYS A 120 0.36 -8.10 15.24
N HIS A 121 0.31 -6.85 14.79
CA HIS A 121 -0.92 -6.14 14.43
C HIS A 121 -1.07 -5.93 12.92
N LEU A 122 -0.13 -6.41 12.11
CA LEU A 122 -0.14 -6.25 10.66
C LEU A 122 -1.36 -6.91 10.02
N TRP A 123 -1.87 -7.98 10.64
CA TRP A 123 -3.07 -8.66 10.15
C TRP A 123 -4.29 -7.71 10.05
N ILE A 124 -4.36 -6.65 10.86
CA ILE A 124 -5.52 -5.73 10.87
C ILE A 124 -5.67 -4.99 9.53
N PRO A 125 -4.70 -4.19 9.05
CA PRO A 125 -4.79 -3.59 7.72
C PRO A 125 -4.86 -4.63 6.60
N PHE A 126 -4.20 -5.79 6.75
CA PHE A 126 -4.23 -6.86 5.74
C PHE A 126 -5.59 -7.57 5.64
N SER A 127 -6.40 -7.56 6.69
CA SER A 127 -7.78 -8.07 6.66
C SER A 127 -8.77 -6.98 6.28
N LEU A 128 -8.61 -5.77 6.79
CA LEU A 128 -9.59 -4.70 6.59
C LEU A 128 -9.58 -4.14 5.17
N ALA A 129 -8.40 -4.03 4.54
CA ALA A 129 -8.28 -3.59 3.16
C ALA A 129 -9.07 -4.47 2.17
N PRO A 130 -8.84 -5.80 2.07
CA PRO A 130 -9.64 -6.65 1.18
C PRO A 130 -11.10 -6.73 1.60
N LEU A 131 -11.41 -6.73 2.91
CA LEU A 131 -12.80 -6.75 3.36
C LEU A 131 -13.57 -5.53 2.86
N LEU A 132 -13.04 -4.32 3.04
CA LEU A 132 -13.70 -3.12 2.54
C LEU A 132 -13.64 -3.02 1.02
N GLY A 133 -12.59 -3.52 0.37
CA GLY A 133 -12.53 -3.65 -1.09
C GLY A 133 -13.63 -4.55 -1.67
N LEU A 134 -14.11 -5.55 -0.92
CA LEU A 134 -15.26 -6.39 -1.30
C LEU A 134 -16.61 -5.74 -0.98
N VAL A 135 -16.71 -4.96 0.10
CA VAL A 135 -17.97 -4.34 0.53
C VAL A 135 -18.29 -3.07 -0.27
N PHE A 136 -17.30 -2.23 -0.56
CA PHE A 136 -17.52 -0.93 -1.21
C PHE A 136 -18.18 -0.99 -2.60
N PRO A 137 -17.86 -1.97 -3.47
CA PRO A 137 -18.54 -2.12 -4.76
C PRO A 137 -20.05 -2.29 -4.67
N LEU A 138 -20.60 -2.73 -3.52
CA LEU A 138 -22.05 -2.83 -3.32
C LEU A 138 -22.77 -1.47 -3.39
N PHE A 139 -22.03 -0.37 -3.21
CA PHE A 139 -22.55 1.00 -3.34
C PHE A 139 -22.44 1.55 -4.78
N SER A 140 -21.76 0.84 -5.69
CA SER A 140 -21.47 1.34 -7.05
C SER A 140 -22.70 1.62 -7.89
N ASN A 141 -23.78 0.85 -7.71
CA ASN A 141 -25.03 1.05 -8.45
C ASN A 141 -25.82 2.28 -8.00
N ASN A 142 -25.58 2.78 -6.79
CA ASN A 142 -26.40 3.82 -6.16
C ASN A 142 -25.64 5.14 -5.97
N SER A 143 -24.35 5.18 -6.30
CA SER A 143 -23.51 6.33 -5.99
C SER A 143 -22.35 6.50 -6.98
N ASP A 144 -22.38 7.62 -7.68
CA ASP A 144 -21.29 8.16 -8.48
C ASP A 144 -20.92 9.56 -7.94
N PRO A 145 -20.23 9.63 -6.79
CA PRO A 145 -20.00 10.89 -6.09
C PRO A 145 -19.09 11.86 -6.86
N LEU A 146 -18.28 11.34 -7.79
CA LEU A 146 -17.38 12.13 -8.63
C LEU A 146 -17.96 12.41 -10.02
N LEU A 147 -19.21 12.00 -10.28
CA LEU A 147 -19.91 12.17 -11.55
C LEU A 147 -19.13 11.58 -12.73
N PHE A 148 -18.44 10.45 -12.53
CA PHE A 148 -17.71 9.73 -13.57
C PHE A 148 -18.59 9.35 -14.75
N ALA A 149 -19.87 9.01 -14.54
CA ALA A 149 -20.83 8.73 -15.59
C ALA A 149 -20.96 9.91 -16.57
N ASN A 150 -20.88 11.15 -16.06
CA ASN A 150 -20.93 12.36 -16.89
C ASN A 150 -19.57 12.67 -17.52
N GLN A 151 -18.48 12.50 -16.76
CA GLN A 151 -17.12 12.80 -17.24
C GLN A 151 -16.62 11.81 -18.29
N LEU A 152 -17.04 10.54 -18.20
CA LEU A 152 -16.62 9.46 -19.08
C LEU A 152 -17.61 9.23 -20.23
N ARG A 153 -18.69 10.02 -20.31
CA ARG A 153 -19.66 9.96 -21.40
C ARG A 153 -18.95 10.26 -22.73
N GLY A 154 -18.97 9.28 -23.64
CA GLY A 154 -18.30 9.37 -24.94
C GLY A 154 -16.81 9.00 -24.91
N ILE A 155 -16.24 8.69 -23.74
CA ILE A 155 -14.90 8.12 -23.58
C ILE A 155 -15.00 6.60 -23.44
N ILE A 156 -15.98 6.12 -22.67
CA ILE A 156 -16.26 4.69 -22.49
C ILE A 156 -17.67 4.36 -22.98
N LEU A 157 -17.87 3.10 -23.38
CA LEU A 157 -19.20 2.61 -23.73
C LEU A 157 -20.09 2.55 -22.49
N ALA A 158 -21.39 2.76 -22.67
CA ALA A 158 -22.34 2.75 -21.55
C ALA A 158 -22.38 1.40 -20.81
N GLU A 159 -22.09 0.30 -21.52
CA GLU A 159 -21.99 -1.06 -20.98
C GLU A 159 -20.75 -1.29 -20.10
N ASP A 160 -19.67 -0.53 -20.29
CA ASP A 160 -18.43 -0.66 -19.52
C ASP A 160 -18.47 0.15 -18.20
N LEU A 161 -19.36 1.14 -18.11
CA LEU A 161 -19.46 2.05 -16.99
C LEU A 161 -19.73 1.35 -15.63
N PRO A 162 -20.64 0.36 -15.51
CA PRO A 162 -20.87 -0.34 -14.24
C PRO A 162 -19.61 -1.06 -13.74
N GLY A 163 -18.88 -1.73 -14.64
CA GLY A 163 -17.62 -2.41 -14.30
C GLY A 163 -16.54 -1.41 -13.87
N PHE A 164 -16.44 -0.27 -14.56
CA PHE A 164 -15.53 0.81 -14.20
C PHE A 164 -15.80 1.33 -12.79
N LEU A 165 -17.07 1.65 -12.49
CA LEU A 165 -17.48 2.15 -11.18
C LEU A 165 -17.25 1.11 -10.09
N ALA A 166 -17.57 -0.17 -10.34
CA ALA A 166 -17.33 -1.25 -9.39
C ALA A 166 -15.84 -1.34 -9.01
N VAL A 167 -14.93 -1.33 -9.99
CA VAL A 167 -13.48 -1.37 -9.75
C VAL A 167 -12.99 -0.11 -9.02
N TRP A 168 -13.51 1.08 -9.37
CA TRP A 168 -13.20 2.30 -8.65
C TRP A 168 -13.60 2.21 -7.17
N TRP A 169 -14.79 1.68 -6.88
CA TRP A 169 -15.25 1.44 -5.52
C TRP A 169 -14.43 0.37 -4.79
N VAL A 170 -13.96 -0.70 -5.47
CA VAL A 170 -12.98 -1.66 -4.89
C VAL A 170 -11.75 -0.91 -4.39
N HIS A 171 -11.16 -0.07 -5.23
CA HIS A 171 -9.96 0.70 -4.87
C HIS A 171 -10.21 1.63 -3.69
N LEU A 172 -11.32 2.36 -3.69
CA LEU A 172 -11.69 3.24 -2.59
C LEU A 172 -11.87 2.46 -1.27
N GLY A 173 -12.53 1.30 -1.32
CA GLY A 173 -12.70 0.41 -0.17
C GLY A 173 -11.36 -0.09 0.36
N THR A 174 -10.48 -0.56 -0.53
CA THR A 174 -9.13 -1.01 -0.19
C THR A 174 -8.31 0.11 0.48
N TYR A 175 -8.33 1.34 -0.06
CA TYR A 175 -7.62 2.47 0.55
C TYR A 175 -8.19 2.86 1.91
N THR A 176 -9.51 2.90 2.03
CA THR A 176 -10.20 3.18 3.29
C THR A 176 -9.86 2.13 4.35
N GLY A 177 -9.86 0.86 3.96
CA GLY A 177 -9.53 -0.26 4.84
C GLY A 177 -8.07 -0.26 5.27
N LEU A 178 -7.14 0.11 4.38
CA LEU A 178 -5.74 0.31 4.73
C LEU A 178 -5.59 1.42 5.78
N ILE A 179 -6.16 2.60 5.53
CA ILE A 179 -6.06 3.75 6.45
C ILE A 179 -6.65 3.41 7.82
N ALA A 180 -7.89 2.89 7.84
CA ALA A 180 -8.55 2.50 9.08
C ALA A 180 -7.78 1.40 9.82
N GLY A 181 -7.29 0.40 9.09
CA GLY A 181 -6.58 -0.74 9.66
C GLY A 181 -5.22 -0.33 10.27
N VAL A 182 -4.48 0.56 9.60
CA VAL A 182 -3.26 1.15 10.12
C VAL A 182 -3.54 2.00 11.36
N ALA A 183 -4.58 2.84 11.35
CA ALA A 183 -4.96 3.64 12.51
C ALA A 183 -5.32 2.79 13.73
N ILE A 184 -6.13 1.74 13.55
CA ILE A 184 -6.48 0.77 14.59
C ILE A 184 -5.23 0.03 15.08
N GLY A 185 -4.38 -0.41 14.16
CA GLY A 185 -3.11 -1.07 14.45
C GLY A 185 -2.21 -0.20 15.33
N ILE A 186 -1.96 1.05 14.92
CA ILE A 186 -1.16 2.03 15.67
C ILE A 186 -1.73 2.21 17.07
N HIS A 187 -3.04 2.38 17.20
CA HIS A 187 -3.70 2.55 18.50
C HIS A 187 -3.48 1.33 19.43
N ARG A 188 -3.65 0.11 18.90
CA ARG A 188 -3.42 -1.13 19.65
C ARG A 188 -1.96 -1.28 20.05
N THR A 189 -1.02 -1.04 19.14
CA THR A 189 0.40 -1.12 19.44
C THR A 189 0.83 -0.11 20.50
N ARG A 190 0.34 1.13 20.43
CA ARG A 190 0.62 2.17 21.44
C ARG A 190 0.13 1.77 22.83
N ARG A 191 -1.04 1.15 22.93
CA ARG A 191 -1.56 0.62 24.21
C ARG A 191 -0.65 -0.48 24.78
N CYS A 192 -0.15 -1.38 23.95
CA CYS A 192 0.79 -2.42 24.38
C CYS A 192 2.14 -1.82 24.83
N SER A 193 2.68 -0.87 24.07
CA SER A 193 3.96 -0.23 24.39
C SER A 193 3.92 0.51 25.73
N ARG A 194 2.84 1.24 26.04
CA ARG A 194 2.70 1.94 27.33
C ARG A 194 2.71 1.01 28.54
N ARG A 195 2.12 -0.18 28.42
CA ARG A 195 2.10 -1.17 29.52
C ARG A 195 3.49 -1.76 29.83
N HIS A 196 4.36 -1.84 28.82
CA HIS A 196 5.75 -2.24 29.03
C HIS A 196 6.56 -1.15 29.73
N SER A 197 6.35 0.12 29.38
CA SER A 197 7.07 1.24 30.01
C SER A 197 6.66 1.52 31.46
N SER A 198 5.53 0.99 31.94
CA SER A 198 5.08 1.13 33.34
C SER A 198 5.55 0.00 34.26
N GLN A 199 6.23 -1.02 33.73
CA GLN A 199 6.76 -2.17 34.48
C GLN A 199 8.29 -2.19 34.56
N SER A 200 8.96 -1.26 33.87
CA SER A 200 10.41 -1.01 33.90
C SER A 200 10.73 0.20 34.75
#